data_AF-E0Q7H3-F1
#
_entry.id   AF-E0Q7H3-F1
#
_cell.length_a   1.000
_cell.length_b   1.000
_cell.length_c   1.000
_cell.angle_alpha   90.00
_cell.angle_beta   90.00
_cell.angle_gamma   90.00
#
_symmetry.space_group_name_H-M   'P 1'
#
loop_
_entity.id
_entity.type
_entity.pdbx_description
1 polymer ?
#
loop_
_entity_poly.entity_id
_entity_poly.type
_entity_poly.pdbx_seq_one_letter_code
_entity_poly.pdbx_strand_id
1 'polypeptide(L)'
;MAMAKQGYVQLLNDFWINEKVQELRATCPSAVGLYAMLLAFCSDNLTDGHVTERQLLYVVKATDEEIDALCEMGMVEPDGDKGFLIHDYLKHNRSKDQVLNAREHNVERVRRYRSRRNLLSVSDWMGGNPSCLDAVRDDYPNLDLMDALASFKRKWDGSDPRSADGWRQLFEGWCQRRAVMGGIPSRKPHRHTWACEHTVRRLGLGSSDQITDVDAAMRIADELNKEIE
;
A
#
# COMPACT_ATOMS: atom_id res chain seq x y z
N MET A 1 -2.85 -15.68 -15.40
CA MET A 1 -3.40 -14.61 -16.26
C MET A 1 -2.42 -13.46 -16.25
N ALA A 2 -1.81 -13.12 -17.40
CA ALA A 2 -0.97 -11.92 -17.49
C ALA A 2 -1.85 -10.70 -17.18
N MET A 3 -1.35 -9.77 -16.35
CA MET A 3 -2.05 -8.49 -16.15
C MET A 3 -2.31 -7.86 -17.53
N ALA A 4 -3.55 -7.49 -17.81
CA ALA A 4 -3.89 -6.78 -19.03
C ALA A 4 -2.96 -5.55 -19.15
N LYS A 5 -2.18 -5.45 -20.23
CA LYS A 5 -1.33 -4.29 -20.48
C LYS A 5 -2.25 -3.06 -20.53
N GLN A 6 -2.11 -2.17 -19.55
CA GLN A 6 -2.87 -0.93 -19.46
C GLN A 6 -2.04 0.21 -20.04
N GLY A 7 -2.52 0.76 -21.15
CA GLY A 7 -1.94 1.90 -21.84
C GLY A 7 -2.73 2.25 -23.10
N TYR A 8 -2.56 3.48 -23.58
CA TYR A 8 -2.98 3.89 -24.91
C TYR A 8 -1.81 4.66 -25.54
N VAL A 9 -1.62 4.49 -26.84
CA VAL A 9 -0.74 5.33 -27.64
C VAL A 9 -1.56 6.49 -28.20
N GLN A 10 -0.94 7.67 -28.35
CA GLN A 10 -1.62 8.81 -28.93
C GLN A 10 -1.47 8.79 -30.46
N LEU A 11 -2.60 8.90 -31.14
CA LEU A 11 -2.67 9.19 -32.56
C LEU A 11 -3.34 10.56 -32.70
N LEU A 12 -2.75 11.45 -33.51
CA LEU A 12 -3.30 12.78 -33.71
C LEU A 12 -4.68 12.69 -34.36
N ASN A 13 -5.62 13.54 -33.95
CA ASN A 13 -6.99 13.56 -34.51
C ASN A 13 -6.99 13.81 -36.02
N ASP A 14 -6.05 14.62 -36.50
CA ASP A 14 -5.90 14.96 -37.92
C ASP A 14 -4.98 13.99 -38.66
N PHE A 15 -4.63 12.84 -38.06
CA PHE A 15 -3.81 11.83 -38.72
C PHE A 15 -4.38 11.41 -40.07
N TRP A 16 -5.71 11.30 -40.18
CA TRP A 16 -6.37 10.89 -41.41
C TRP A 16 -6.24 11.90 -42.55
N ILE A 17 -6.02 13.19 -42.29
CA ILE A 17 -5.90 14.23 -43.33
C ILE A 17 -4.45 14.63 -43.60
N ASN A 18 -3.49 14.06 -42.85
CA ASN A 18 -2.07 14.29 -43.08
C ASN A 18 -1.68 13.86 -44.51
N GLU A 19 -0.92 14.71 -45.21
CA GLU A 19 -0.54 14.50 -46.62
C GLU A 19 0.22 13.19 -46.84
N LYS A 20 1.22 12.90 -46.00
CA LYS A 20 2.00 11.64 -46.06
C LYS A 20 1.10 10.42 -45.88
N VAL A 21 0.13 10.50 -44.96
CA VAL A 21 -0.84 9.43 -44.72
C VAL A 21 -1.76 9.25 -45.92
N GLN A 22 -2.22 10.33 -46.55
CA GLN A 22 -3.04 10.27 -47.76
C GLN A 22 -2.27 9.67 -48.94
N GLU A 23 -1.00 10.01 -49.09
CA GLU A 23 -0.12 9.43 -50.10
C GLU A 23 0.07 7.92 -49.88
N LEU A 24 0.41 7.49 -48.66
CA LEU A 24 0.50 6.07 -48.31
C LEU A 24 -0.81 5.33 -48.55
N ARG A 25 -1.96 5.95 -48.28
CA ARG A 25 -3.27 5.34 -48.59
C ARG A 25 -3.50 5.10 -50.08
N ALA A 26 -2.81 5.82 -50.96
CA ALA A 26 -2.89 5.62 -52.40
C ALA A 26 -1.84 4.63 -52.91
N THR A 27 -0.64 4.61 -52.32
CA THR A 27 0.52 3.84 -52.82
C THR A 27 0.75 2.53 -52.07
N CYS A 28 0.68 2.54 -50.75
CA CYS A 28 0.87 1.37 -49.88
C CYS A 28 -0.08 1.43 -48.67
N PRO A 29 -1.38 1.10 -48.85
CA PRO A 29 -2.38 1.29 -47.79
C PRO A 29 -2.09 0.50 -46.51
N SER A 30 -1.40 -0.64 -46.61
CA SER A 30 -1.07 -1.47 -45.45
C SER A 30 0.00 -0.82 -44.55
N ALA A 31 0.89 0.01 -45.11
CA ALA A 31 1.89 0.77 -44.35
C ALA A 31 1.25 1.71 -43.30
N VAL A 32 0.06 2.26 -43.58
CA VAL A 32 -0.70 3.07 -42.61
C VAL A 32 -1.11 2.23 -41.40
N GLY A 33 -1.57 1.00 -41.64
CA GLY A 33 -1.87 0.04 -40.59
C GLY A 33 -0.62 -0.34 -39.80
N LEU A 34 0.50 -0.59 -40.50
CA LEU A 34 1.79 -0.85 -39.88
C LEU A 34 2.23 0.28 -38.96
N TYR A 35 2.15 1.54 -39.41
CA TYR A 35 2.51 2.69 -38.59
C TYR A 35 1.73 2.73 -37.26
N ALA A 36 0.42 2.47 -37.29
CA ALA A 36 -0.39 2.39 -36.08
C ALA A 36 0.04 1.23 -35.16
N MET A 37 0.42 0.08 -35.74
CA MET A 37 0.95 -1.06 -34.99
C MET A 37 2.31 -0.74 -34.35
N LEU A 38 3.20 -0.02 -35.04
CA LEU A 38 4.50 0.41 -34.51
C LEU A 38 4.32 1.37 -33.32
N LEU A 39 3.41 2.34 -33.44
CA LEU A 39 3.05 3.22 -32.33
C LEU A 39 2.59 2.44 -31.10
N ALA A 40 1.66 1.51 -31.29
CA ALA A 40 1.15 0.65 -30.22
C ALA A 40 2.26 -0.20 -29.61
N PHE A 41 3.11 -0.82 -30.44
CA PHE A 41 4.26 -1.62 -30.00
C PHE A 41 5.22 -0.80 -29.12
N CYS A 42 5.61 0.40 -29.56
CA CYS A 42 6.54 1.25 -28.81
C CYS A 42 5.94 1.69 -27.46
N SER A 43 4.64 1.99 -27.42
CA SER A 43 3.92 2.33 -26.19
C SER A 43 3.86 1.13 -25.22
N ASP A 44 3.63 -0.07 -25.75
CA ASP A 44 3.51 -1.30 -24.96
C ASP A 44 4.83 -1.77 -24.35
N ASN A 45 5.93 -1.55 -25.08
CA ASN A 45 7.25 -2.04 -24.72
C ASN A 45 8.15 -0.94 -24.14
N LEU A 46 7.68 0.31 -24.11
CA LEU A 46 8.40 1.48 -23.62
C LEU A 46 9.78 1.62 -24.27
N THR A 47 9.79 1.65 -25.61
CA THR A 47 11.00 1.73 -26.43
C THR A 47 11.26 3.13 -26.99
N ASP A 48 10.48 4.13 -26.59
CA ASP A 48 10.66 5.53 -27.00
C ASP A 48 10.64 5.74 -28.52
N GLY A 49 9.88 4.91 -29.24
CA GLY A 49 9.74 4.98 -30.69
C GLY A 49 10.72 4.08 -31.45
N HIS A 50 11.62 3.38 -30.74
CA HIS A 50 12.57 2.46 -31.34
C HIS A 50 11.99 1.05 -31.56
N VAL A 51 12.27 0.46 -32.72
CA VAL A 51 11.93 -0.92 -33.06
C VAL A 51 13.12 -1.57 -33.78
N THR A 52 13.58 -2.71 -33.26
CA THR A 52 14.64 -3.50 -33.93
C THR A 52 14.11 -4.23 -35.17
N GLU A 53 14.99 -4.54 -36.13
CA GLU A 53 14.71 -5.36 -37.31
C GLU A 53 14.02 -6.68 -36.95
N ARG A 54 14.52 -7.36 -35.90
CA ARG A 54 13.90 -8.61 -35.42
C ARG A 54 12.48 -8.41 -34.92
N GLN A 55 12.19 -7.31 -34.24
CA GLN A 55 10.83 -7.02 -33.75
C GLN A 55 9.90 -6.66 -34.91
N LEU A 56 10.38 -5.89 -35.89
CA LEU A 56 9.65 -5.62 -37.12
C LEU A 56 9.26 -6.93 -37.83
N LEU A 57 10.23 -7.81 -38.07
CA LEU A 57 10.02 -9.04 -38.81
C LEU A 57 9.18 -10.08 -38.05
N TYR A 58 9.51 -10.33 -36.78
CA TYR A 58 8.93 -11.48 -36.05
C TYR A 58 7.77 -11.12 -35.12
N VAL A 59 7.67 -9.86 -34.66
CA VAL A 59 6.64 -9.44 -33.71
C VAL A 59 5.54 -8.66 -34.41
N VAL A 60 5.91 -7.58 -35.11
CA VAL A 60 4.95 -6.72 -35.82
C VAL A 60 4.60 -7.31 -37.19
N LYS A 61 5.48 -8.16 -37.75
CA LYS A 61 5.34 -8.82 -39.07
C LYS A 61 5.24 -7.82 -40.22
N ALA A 62 6.05 -6.77 -40.14
CA ALA A 62 6.20 -5.80 -41.22
C ALA A 62 6.79 -6.48 -42.47
N THR A 63 6.32 -6.07 -43.64
CA THR A 63 7.00 -6.40 -44.90
C THR A 63 8.06 -5.33 -45.24
N ASP A 64 9.06 -5.70 -46.03
CA ASP A 64 10.08 -4.75 -46.50
C ASP A 64 9.42 -3.60 -47.28
N GLU A 65 8.43 -3.90 -48.14
CA GLU A 65 7.65 -2.91 -48.89
C GLU A 65 6.96 -1.88 -47.98
N GLU A 66 6.38 -2.32 -46.87
CA GLU A 66 5.72 -1.41 -45.92
C GLU A 66 6.73 -0.51 -45.19
N ILE A 67 7.88 -1.06 -44.80
CA ILE A 67 8.94 -0.30 -44.11
C ILE A 67 9.60 0.70 -45.06
N ASP A 68 9.87 0.29 -46.30
CA ASP A 68 10.42 1.15 -47.33
C ASP A 68 9.47 2.33 -47.59
N ALA A 69 8.17 2.07 -47.77
CA ALA A 69 7.17 3.12 -47.95
C ALA A 69 7.10 4.10 -46.75
N LEU A 70 7.18 3.60 -45.51
CA LEU A 70 7.23 4.45 -44.32
C LEU A 70 8.51 5.29 -44.25
N CYS A 71 9.65 4.75 -44.69
CA CYS A 71 10.93 5.46 -44.74
C CYS A 71 10.93 6.54 -45.82
N GLU A 72 10.43 6.23 -47.02
CA GLU A 72 10.30 7.20 -48.12
C GLU A 72 9.45 8.41 -47.73
N MET A 73 8.36 8.17 -47.00
CA MET A 73 7.50 9.23 -46.48
C MET A 73 8.08 9.93 -45.24
N GLY A 74 9.21 9.46 -44.70
CA GLY A 74 9.80 9.97 -43.46
C GLY A 74 8.86 9.86 -42.27
N MET A 75 8.08 8.79 -42.20
CA MET A 75 7.28 8.41 -41.02
C MET A 75 8.11 7.60 -40.03
N VAL A 76 9.09 6.86 -40.55
CA VAL A 76 10.05 6.05 -39.83
C VAL A 76 11.42 6.31 -40.45
N GLU A 77 12.49 6.20 -39.66
CA GLU A 77 13.86 6.37 -40.13
C GLU A 77 14.76 5.25 -39.58
N PRO A 78 15.79 4.80 -40.32
CA PRO A 78 16.78 3.88 -39.79
C PRO A 78 17.48 4.49 -38.56
N ASP A 79 17.74 3.68 -37.53
CA ASP A 79 18.40 4.13 -36.31
C ASP A 79 19.94 4.25 -36.42
N GLY A 80 20.49 3.88 -37.59
CA GLY A 80 21.93 3.81 -37.86
C GLY A 80 22.58 2.45 -37.60
N ASP A 81 21.80 1.45 -37.16
CA ASP A 81 22.21 0.04 -37.00
C ASP A 81 21.16 -0.89 -37.65
N LYS A 82 20.60 -1.84 -36.90
CA LYS A 82 19.61 -2.82 -37.36
C LYS A 82 18.24 -2.54 -36.76
N GLY A 83 17.83 -1.28 -36.77
CA GLY A 83 16.56 -0.85 -36.22
C GLY A 83 16.04 0.41 -36.90
N PHE A 84 14.90 0.85 -36.39
CA PHE A 84 14.16 1.98 -36.91
C PHE A 84 13.58 2.81 -35.76
N LEU A 85 13.46 4.11 -36.00
CA LEU A 85 12.86 5.09 -35.11
C LEU A 85 11.60 5.68 -35.75
N ILE A 86 10.52 5.73 -35.00
CA ILE A 86 9.31 6.45 -35.40
C ILE A 86 9.58 7.95 -35.31
N HIS A 87 9.40 8.66 -36.43
CA HIS A 87 9.64 10.09 -36.50
C HIS A 87 8.74 10.85 -35.52
N ASP A 88 9.30 11.82 -34.79
CA ASP A 88 8.57 12.66 -33.82
C ASP A 88 7.81 11.87 -32.72
N TYR A 89 8.18 10.60 -32.42
CA TYR A 89 7.46 9.79 -31.44
C TYR A 89 7.30 10.49 -30.09
N LEU A 90 8.40 11.00 -29.51
CA LEU A 90 8.42 11.65 -28.20
C LEU A 90 7.80 13.05 -28.17
N LYS A 91 7.54 13.65 -29.34
CA LYS A 91 6.79 14.91 -29.44
C LYS A 91 5.30 14.71 -29.16
N HIS A 92 4.78 13.54 -29.49
CA HIS A 92 3.36 13.21 -29.40
C HIS A 92 3.05 12.16 -28.33
N ASN A 93 4.03 11.32 -27.98
CA ASN A 93 3.88 10.24 -27.01
C ASN A 93 4.80 10.45 -25.81
N ARG A 94 4.39 9.88 -24.68
CA ARG A 94 5.20 9.93 -23.46
C ARG A 94 6.41 9.03 -23.59
N SER A 95 7.55 9.49 -23.07
CA SER A 95 8.73 8.64 -22.94
C SER A 95 8.53 7.54 -21.90
N LYS A 96 9.36 6.51 -21.95
CA LYS A 96 9.50 5.45 -20.94
C LYS A 96 9.58 6.03 -19.54
N ASP A 97 10.49 6.99 -19.34
CA ASP A 97 10.70 7.60 -18.03
C ASP A 97 9.46 8.36 -17.55
N GLN A 98 8.79 9.11 -18.43
CA GLN A 98 7.54 9.78 -18.10
C GLN A 98 6.43 8.80 -17.73
N VAL A 99 6.32 7.67 -18.44
CA VAL A 99 5.32 6.64 -18.15
C VAL A 99 5.62 5.96 -16.81
N LEU A 100 6.87 5.56 -16.57
CA LEU A 100 7.28 4.91 -15.31
C LEU A 100 7.08 5.84 -14.11
N ASN A 101 7.50 7.09 -14.23
CA ASN A 101 7.30 8.10 -13.19
C ASN A 101 5.81 8.35 -12.91
N ALA A 102 4.98 8.50 -13.95
CA ALA A 102 3.53 8.63 -13.78
C ALA A 102 2.90 7.40 -13.10
N ARG A 103 3.38 6.19 -13.41
CA ARG A 103 2.93 4.95 -12.75
C ARG A 103 3.31 4.94 -11.27
N GLU A 104 4.53 5.33 -10.92
CA GLU A 104 5.00 5.44 -9.54
C GLU A 104 4.17 6.45 -8.74
N HIS A 105 3.98 7.67 -9.27
CA HIS A 105 3.15 8.68 -8.63
C HIS A 105 1.69 8.23 -8.46
N ASN A 106 1.14 7.49 -9.43
CA ASN A 106 -0.21 6.95 -9.30
C ASN A 106 -0.29 5.88 -8.20
N VAL A 107 0.68 4.97 -8.11
CA VAL A 107 0.77 3.97 -7.03
C VAL A 107 0.81 4.67 -5.68
N GLU A 108 1.67 5.67 -5.52
CA GLU A 108 1.81 6.43 -4.29
C GLU A 108 0.53 7.20 -3.93
N ARG A 109 -0.09 7.87 -4.91
CA ARG A 109 -1.37 8.55 -4.72
C ARG A 109 -2.49 7.59 -4.28
N VAL A 110 -2.60 6.42 -4.92
CA VAL A 110 -3.59 5.40 -4.56
C VAL A 110 -3.32 4.82 -3.17
N ARG A 111 -2.05 4.59 -2.80
CA ARG A 111 -1.67 4.17 -1.44
C ARG A 111 -2.12 5.20 -0.42
N ARG A 112 -1.82 6.49 -0.64
CA ARG A 112 -2.24 7.61 0.24
C ARG A 112 -3.76 7.74 0.34
N TYR A 113 -4.48 7.57 -0.77
CA TYR A 113 -5.94 7.60 -0.76
C TYR A 113 -6.52 6.46 0.08
N ARG A 114 -6.02 5.23 -0.13
CA ARG A 114 -6.46 4.05 0.63
C ARG A 114 -6.15 4.16 2.12
N SER A 115 -4.96 4.65 2.48
CA SER A 115 -4.59 4.82 3.89
C SER A 115 -5.48 5.85 4.58
N ARG A 116 -5.79 6.97 3.91
CA ARG A 116 -6.68 8.01 4.44
C ARG A 116 -8.13 7.57 4.54
N ARG A 117 -8.63 6.80 3.57
CA ARG A 117 -10.02 6.32 3.56
C ARG A 117 -10.36 5.40 4.74
N ASN A 118 -9.36 4.73 5.30
CA ASN A 118 -9.54 3.83 6.45
C ASN A 118 -9.33 4.55 7.80
N LEU A 119 -9.16 5.87 7.81
CA LEU A 119 -9.09 6.65 9.03
C LEU A 119 -10.48 7.07 9.47
N LEU A 120 -10.72 6.98 10.77
CA LEU A 120 -11.97 7.31 11.45
C LEU A 120 -11.70 8.46 12.41
N SER A 121 -12.68 9.34 12.63
CA SER A 121 -12.68 10.17 13.83
C SER A 121 -12.92 9.30 15.07
N VAL A 122 -12.64 9.82 16.27
CA VAL A 122 -12.97 9.09 17.51
C VAL A 122 -14.48 8.82 17.62
N SER A 123 -15.30 9.75 17.13
CA SER A 123 -16.77 9.62 17.15
C SER A 123 -17.25 8.54 16.19
N ASP A 124 -16.71 8.48 14.97
CA ASP A 124 -17.06 7.44 13.99
C ASP A 124 -16.60 6.05 14.47
N TRP A 125 -15.40 5.97 15.05
CA TRP A 125 -14.88 4.73 15.62
C TRP A 125 -15.75 4.21 16.78
N MET A 126 -16.19 5.10 17.67
CA MET A 126 -17.09 4.73 18.77
C MET A 126 -18.49 4.34 18.30
N GLY A 127 -19.02 5.02 17.27
CA GLY A 127 -20.34 4.75 16.70
C GLY A 127 -20.46 3.36 16.05
N GLY A 128 -19.34 2.74 15.68
CA GLY A 128 -19.28 1.37 15.14
C GLY A 128 -19.31 0.25 16.18
N ASN A 129 -19.51 0.57 17.48
CA ASN A 129 -19.48 -0.33 18.63
C ASN A 129 -18.19 -1.20 18.69
N PRO A 130 -17.08 -0.65 19.24
CA PRO A 130 -15.80 -1.32 19.15
C PRO A 130 -15.74 -2.53 20.10
N SER A 131 -15.55 -3.73 19.52
CA SER A 131 -15.31 -5.00 20.23
C SER A 131 -14.11 -4.98 21.20
N CYS A 132 -13.34 -3.89 21.22
CA CYS A 132 -12.27 -3.66 22.17
C CYS A 132 -12.76 -3.46 23.61
N LEU A 133 -14.03 -3.10 23.82
CA LEU A 133 -14.60 -3.01 25.16
C LEU A 133 -14.59 -4.37 25.86
N ASP A 134 -14.78 -5.47 25.12
CA ASP A 134 -14.83 -6.80 25.70
C ASP A 134 -13.46 -7.25 26.23
N ALA A 135 -12.40 -7.05 25.45
CA ALA A 135 -11.03 -7.38 25.88
C ALA A 135 -10.59 -6.58 27.11
N VAL A 136 -10.86 -5.27 27.14
CA VAL A 136 -10.54 -4.45 28.32
C VAL A 136 -11.39 -4.84 29.53
N ARG A 137 -12.66 -5.24 29.32
CA ARG A 137 -13.54 -5.74 30.39
C ARG A 137 -13.01 -7.03 31.01
N ASP A 138 -12.47 -7.93 30.19
CA ASP A 138 -11.89 -9.18 30.68
C ASP A 138 -10.62 -8.92 31.51
N ASP A 139 -9.77 -8.00 31.04
CA ASP A 139 -8.53 -7.62 31.72
C ASP A 139 -8.78 -6.80 33.00
N TYR A 140 -9.78 -5.92 33.00
CA TYR A 140 -10.09 -4.99 34.09
C TYR A 140 -11.60 -4.94 34.38
N PRO A 141 -12.19 -5.99 34.95
CA PRO A 141 -13.65 -6.10 35.10
C PRO A 141 -14.23 -5.11 36.11
N ASN A 142 -13.39 -4.55 36.97
CA ASN A 142 -13.79 -3.53 37.95
C ASN A 142 -13.56 -2.10 37.44
N LEU A 143 -13.04 -1.91 36.21
CA LEU A 143 -12.90 -0.59 35.60
C LEU A 143 -14.25 -0.13 35.05
N ASP A 144 -14.67 1.09 35.41
CA ASP A 144 -15.83 1.72 34.77
C ASP A 144 -15.49 2.09 33.32
N LEU A 145 -15.82 1.17 32.41
CA LEU A 145 -15.55 1.32 30.98
C LEU A 145 -16.41 2.41 30.33
N MET A 146 -17.59 2.69 30.87
CA MET A 146 -18.48 3.71 30.30
C MET A 146 -17.93 5.11 30.58
N ASP A 147 -17.50 5.37 31.81
CA ASP A 147 -16.82 6.61 32.16
C ASP A 147 -15.45 6.73 31.47
N ALA A 148 -14.69 5.62 31.39
CA ALA A 148 -13.43 5.59 30.67
C ALA A 148 -13.61 5.96 29.18
N LEU A 149 -14.63 5.40 28.52
CA LEU A 149 -14.96 5.67 27.13
C LEU A 149 -15.47 7.11 26.92
N ALA A 150 -16.33 7.62 27.80
CA ALA A 150 -16.82 8.99 27.73
C ALA A 150 -15.68 10.02 27.93
N SER A 151 -14.79 9.76 28.88
CA SER A 151 -13.61 10.60 29.13
C SER A 151 -12.59 10.50 27.99
N PHE A 152 -12.43 9.32 27.38
CA PHE A 152 -11.59 9.13 26.20
C PHE A 152 -12.11 9.95 25.02
N LYS A 153 -13.42 9.86 24.72
CA LYS A 153 -14.06 10.64 23.66
C LYS A 153 -13.77 12.13 23.83
N ARG A 154 -14.05 12.68 25.02
CA ARG A 154 -13.83 14.10 25.32
C ARG A 154 -12.37 14.53 25.13
N LYS A 155 -11.41 13.66 25.45
CA LYS A 155 -9.98 13.96 25.32
C LYS A 155 -9.52 13.99 23.86
N TRP A 156 -10.10 13.14 23.01
CA TRP A 156 -9.63 12.92 21.63
C TRP A 156 -10.60 13.46 20.57
N ASP A 157 -11.67 14.12 20.98
CA ASP A 157 -12.58 14.80 20.06
C ASP A 157 -11.84 15.89 19.28
N GLY A 158 -12.08 15.95 17.96
CA GLY A 158 -11.38 16.87 17.06
C GLY A 158 -9.89 16.58 16.78
N SER A 159 -9.34 15.46 17.27
CA SER A 159 -7.96 15.07 16.95
C SER A 159 -7.84 14.39 15.58
N ASP A 160 -6.59 14.25 15.10
CA ASP A 160 -6.31 13.65 13.80
C ASP A 160 -6.94 12.25 13.67
N PRO A 161 -7.62 11.95 12.54
CA PRO A 161 -8.21 10.65 12.28
C PRO A 161 -7.18 9.52 12.33
N ARG A 162 -7.59 8.37 12.86
CA ARG A 162 -6.74 7.16 12.99
C ARG A 162 -7.43 5.95 12.41
N SER A 163 -6.67 4.91 12.09
CA SER A 163 -7.26 3.61 11.78
C SER A 163 -8.04 3.08 12.98
N ALA A 164 -8.98 2.17 12.73
CA ALA A 164 -9.75 1.53 13.80
C ALA A 164 -8.84 0.84 14.85
N ASP A 165 -7.76 0.20 14.41
CA ASP A 165 -6.78 -0.43 15.31
C ASP A 165 -5.91 0.60 16.04
N GLY A 166 -5.60 1.73 15.40
CA GLY A 166 -4.92 2.83 16.07
C GLY A 166 -5.75 3.42 17.20
N TRP A 167 -7.06 3.57 17.00
CA TRP A 167 -7.99 3.95 18.06
C TRP A 167 -8.11 2.90 19.16
N ARG A 168 -8.22 1.62 18.78
CA ARG A 168 -8.24 0.47 19.72
C ARG A 168 -7.06 0.50 20.67
N GLN A 169 -5.83 0.53 20.15
CA GLN A 169 -4.60 0.53 20.95
C GLN A 169 -4.51 1.75 21.88
N LEU A 170 -4.92 2.92 21.38
CA LEU A 170 -4.90 4.16 22.16
C LEU A 170 -5.90 4.11 23.31
N PHE A 171 -7.08 3.52 23.08
CA PHE A 171 -8.10 3.31 24.09
C PHE A 171 -7.70 2.24 25.13
N GLU A 172 -7.12 1.12 24.70
CA GLU A 172 -6.60 0.08 25.61
C GLU A 172 -5.54 0.66 26.55
N GLY A 173 -4.55 1.39 26.01
CA GLY A 173 -3.53 2.06 26.84
C GLY A 173 -4.10 3.15 27.75
N TRP A 174 -5.18 3.81 27.33
CA TRP A 174 -5.92 4.76 28.17
C TRP A 174 -6.56 4.06 29.37
N CYS A 175 -7.29 2.97 29.13
CA CYS A 175 -7.93 2.16 30.17
C CYS A 175 -6.91 1.56 31.15
N GLN A 176 -5.79 1.02 30.64
CA GLN A 176 -4.71 0.52 31.47
C GLN A 176 -4.16 1.58 32.44
N ARG A 177 -3.84 2.79 31.94
CA ARG A 177 -3.36 3.88 32.80
C ARG A 177 -4.41 4.28 33.85
N ARG A 178 -5.68 4.32 33.45
CA ARG A 178 -6.78 4.67 34.36
C ARG A 178 -6.96 3.61 35.46
N ALA A 179 -6.84 2.32 35.11
CA ALA A 179 -6.85 1.22 36.07
C ALA A 179 -5.68 1.31 37.06
N VAL A 180 -4.45 1.53 36.59
CA VAL A 180 -3.27 1.71 37.44
C VAL A 180 -3.45 2.86 38.42
N MET A 181 -3.91 4.03 37.94
CA MET A 181 -4.15 5.19 38.79
C MET A 181 -5.27 4.97 39.81
N GLY A 182 -6.26 4.14 39.47
CA GLY A 182 -7.35 3.76 40.35
C GLY A 182 -7.03 2.59 41.28
N GLY A 183 -5.82 2.02 41.23
CA GLY A 183 -5.46 0.82 42.00
C GLY A 183 -6.25 -0.43 41.59
N ILE A 184 -6.75 -0.49 40.36
CA ILE A 184 -7.54 -1.61 39.85
C ILE A 184 -6.59 -2.66 39.27
N PRO A 185 -6.49 -3.86 39.88
CA PRO A 185 -5.59 -4.90 39.41
C PRO A 185 -6.05 -5.48 38.07
N SER A 186 -5.09 -5.82 37.21
CA SER A 186 -5.36 -6.54 35.96
C SER A 186 -5.55 -8.04 36.22
N ARG A 187 -6.44 -8.67 35.44
CA ARG A 187 -6.58 -10.13 35.34
C ARG A 187 -5.61 -10.77 34.35
N LYS A 188 -4.83 -9.98 33.59
CA LYS A 188 -3.86 -10.53 32.66
C LYS A 188 -2.80 -11.35 33.41
N PRO A 189 -2.46 -12.56 32.92
CA PRO A 189 -1.27 -13.26 33.37
C PRO A 189 -0.07 -12.34 33.24
N HIS A 190 0.73 -12.25 34.29
CA HIS A 190 1.97 -11.49 34.28
C HIS A 190 3.08 -12.36 34.83
N ARG A 191 4.30 -12.11 34.38
CA ARG A 191 5.46 -12.76 34.96
C ARG A 191 5.54 -12.37 36.44
N HIS A 192 5.32 -13.34 37.31
CA HIS A 192 5.43 -13.23 38.74
C HIS A 192 6.87 -12.91 39.11
N THR A 193 7.03 -11.95 40.01
CA THR A 193 8.30 -11.60 40.64
C THR A 193 8.25 -11.97 42.11
N TRP A 194 9.40 -12.06 42.77
CA TRP A 194 9.47 -12.43 44.20
C TRP A 194 8.62 -11.50 45.10
N ALA A 195 8.41 -10.25 44.69
CA ALA A 195 7.67 -9.24 45.43
C ALA A 195 6.21 -9.05 44.96
N CYS A 196 5.73 -9.78 43.96
CA CYS A 196 4.37 -9.58 43.46
C CYS A 196 3.32 -10.14 44.44
N GLU A 197 2.11 -9.56 44.45
CA GLU A 197 1.02 -9.94 45.36
C GLU A 197 0.73 -11.45 45.33
N HIS A 198 0.80 -12.07 44.15
CA HIS A 198 0.57 -13.51 43.98
C HIS A 198 1.61 -14.36 44.71
N THR A 199 2.89 -14.02 44.59
CA THR A 199 3.98 -14.69 45.29
C THR A 199 3.88 -14.49 46.80
N VAL A 200 3.61 -13.24 47.23
CA VAL A 200 3.41 -12.88 48.64
C VAL A 200 2.24 -13.66 49.26
N ARG A 201 1.10 -13.74 48.56
CA ARG A 201 -0.07 -14.49 49.01
C ARG A 201 0.18 -16.00 49.04
N ARG A 202 0.92 -16.55 48.07
CA ARG A 202 1.28 -17.99 48.04
C ARG A 202 2.23 -18.36 49.19
N LEU A 203 3.07 -17.43 49.64
CA LEU A 203 3.88 -17.55 50.86
C LEU A 203 3.07 -17.42 52.16
N GLY A 204 1.78 -17.07 52.09
CA GLY A 204 0.94 -16.81 53.27
C GLY A 204 1.23 -15.47 53.97
N LEU A 205 1.85 -14.53 53.26
CA LEU A 205 2.21 -13.21 53.78
C LEU A 205 1.18 -12.15 53.36
N GLY A 206 1.10 -11.06 54.13
CA GLY A 206 0.21 -9.93 53.87
C GLY A 206 0.84 -8.79 53.05
N SER A 207 2.17 -8.70 53.04
CA SER A 207 2.94 -7.71 52.26
C SER A 207 4.30 -8.29 51.87
N SER A 208 4.88 -7.79 50.78
CA SER A 208 6.25 -8.11 50.35
C SER A 208 7.31 -7.72 51.39
N ASP A 209 7.01 -6.74 52.25
CA ASP A 209 7.94 -6.28 53.30
C ASP A 209 8.17 -7.35 54.39
N GLN A 210 7.30 -8.36 54.45
CA GLN A 210 7.41 -9.48 55.40
C GLN A 210 8.31 -10.62 54.87
N ILE A 211 8.83 -10.51 53.64
CA ILE A 211 9.69 -11.54 53.04
C ILE A 211 11.08 -11.46 53.67
N THR A 212 11.45 -12.50 54.42
CA THR A 212 12.80 -12.65 54.98
C THR A 212 13.67 -13.61 54.17
N ASP A 213 13.06 -14.52 53.40
CA ASP A 213 13.73 -15.47 52.52
C ASP A 213 13.38 -15.15 51.06
N VAL A 214 14.24 -14.35 50.44
CA VAL A 214 14.07 -13.90 49.04
C VAL A 214 14.26 -15.08 48.08
N ASP A 215 15.12 -16.04 48.39
CA ASP A 215 15.36 -17.21 47.54
C ASP A 215 14.13 -18.13 47.49
N ALA A 216 13.41 -18.29 48.60
CA ALA A 216 12.13 -18.98 48.63
C ALA A 216 11.06 -18.23 47.82
N ALA A 217 10.99 -16.90 47.94
CA ALA A 217 10.06 -16.09 47.16
C ALA A 217 10.36 -16.15 45.65
N MET A 218 11.63 -16.18 45.25
CA MET A 218 12.03 -16.36 43.85
C MET A 218 11.61 -17.74 43.30
N ARG A 219 11.81 -18.83 44.06
CA ARG A 219 11.37 -20.17 43.65
C ARG A 219 9.86 -20.25 43.43
N ILE A 220 9.07 -19.66 44.32
CA ILE A 220 7.61 -19.61 44.17
C ILE A 220 7.20 -18.76 42.97
N ALA A 221 7.86 -17.62 42.74
CA ALA A 221 7.60 -16.81 41.56
C ALA A 221 7.88 -17.61 40.27
N ASP A 222 8.96 -18.39 40.22
CA ASP A 222 9.29 -19.26 39.08
C ASP A 222 8.30 -20.42 38.91
N GLU A 223 7.78 -20.99 39.99
CA GLU A 223 6.71 -21.99 39.93
C GLU A 223 5.41 -21.39 39.38
N LEU A 224 4.98 -20.24 39.88
CA LEU A 224 3.81 -19.53 39.37
C LEU A 224 3.96 -19.14 37.89
N ASN A 225 5.18 -18.77 37.46
CA ASN A 225 5.47 -18.47 36.06
C ASN A 225 5.29 -19.68 35.13
N LYS A 226 5.50 -20.91 35.62
CA LYS A 226 5.25 -22.15 34.85
C LYS A 226 3.77 -22.50 34.77
N GLU A 227 2.94 -21.98 35.67
CA GLU A 227 1.48 -22.21 35.65
C GLU A 227 0.76 -21.33 34.62
N ILE A 228 1.43 -20.28 34.11
CA ILE A 228 0.88 -19.31 33.13
C ILE A 228 1.52 -19.40 31.73
N GLU A 229 2.50 -20.30 31.53
CA GLU A 229 3.08 -20.69 30.22
C GLU A 229 2.28 -21.81 29.54
#